data_AF-A0A6F9CKC6-F1
#
_entry.id   AF-A0A6F9CKC6-F1
#
_cell.length_a   1.000
_cell.length_b   1.000
_cell.length_c   1.000
_cell.angle_alpha   90.00
_cell.angle_beta   90.00
_cell.angle_gamma   90.00
#
_symmetry.space_group_name_H-M   'P 1'
#
loop_
_entity.id
_entity.type
_entity.pdbx_description
1 polymer ?
#
loop_
_entity_poly.entity_id
_entity_poly.type
_entity_poly.pdbx_seq_one_letter_code
_entity_poly.pdbx_strand_id
1 'polypeptide(L)'
;MDPRSEGSDPRAEGTDYVPNSIPYVPEQRSELCVSEAHSQQLLGMLRSFRERGLLFDFTITSPEAVRCFLDFCYSGEMVVTHENVSVLFRACSDFLIGTLELSNCLMLLALAEGYGSASLLQQANEFVVQNFHDLSMTPDFLDMPLGVLELCLGSDSLSVPSEEVAVRSSLRWTNARPATTQSYIYIHKTEENGEIHHSFCYCLDTDQWRELPQGQGAGFSMTPDPPGSSLTSYAEKLFVTGGCRGNCCRTVRLHVAEPFHDATAEVWCYCPITHTCTPAPDMGKPRTMHTAVTTLGRLYVLGGRTGGERDGAPSLMEVRMRMMIIMMMIVVMMMMMMMMMMIILEISDSFNPSLDCFLRYDAVSDQWSHLVAEFGQFFHATLVKAVSVNNTLHLCDLSTYKVYSFCPETCVWQGEGSFECAGFNAGAVGVANRIYILGGDYSPDEITDEVQVYHSGRGQWEEVTPMPRPLTEFHCQVISFNRYRDPWGGRDT
;
A
#
# COMPACT_ATOMS: atom_id res chain seq x y z
N MET A 1 33.21 23.13 -99.48
CA MET A 1 32.62 22.14 -100.42
C MET A 1 31.31 21.70 -99.79
N ASP A 2 30.19 21.88 -100.49
CA ASP A 2 28.92 21.18 -100.20
C ASP A 2 29.05 19.71 -100.67
N PRO A 3 28.23 18.71 -100.24
CA PRO A 3 26.76 18.81 -100.26
C PRO A 3 25.89 17.99 -99.24
N ARG A 4 24.58 18.31 -99.17
CA ARG A 4 23.37 17.43 -98.89
C ARG A 4 23.24 16.80 -97.47
N SER A 5 22.17 16.99 -96.66
CA SER A 5 20.71 16.74 -96.81
C SER A 5 20.35 15.22 -96.75
N GLU A 6 19.40 14.66 -95.97
CA GLU A 6 18.29 15.08 -95.05
C GLU A 6 18.16 14.06 -93.86
N GLY A 7 17.28 14.10 -92.83
CA GLY A 7 16.16 14.99 -92.42
C GLY A 7 15.38 14.48 -91.16
N SER A 8 14.24 15.12 -90.82
CA SER A 8 13.14 14.74 -89.87
C SER A 8 13.42 14.24 -88.42
N ASP A 9 13.43 15.19 -87.46
CA ASP A 9 12.51 15.44 -86.31
C ASP A 9 11.54 14.32 -85.77
N PRO A 10 11.00 14.36 -84.51
CA PRO A 10 11.28 15.23 -83.34
C PRO A 10 11.52 14.53 -81.96
N ARG A 11 12.03 15.34 -81.02
CA ARG A 11 11.76 15.48 -79.56
C ARG A 11 10.72 14.54 -78.88
N ALA A 12 10.81 14.21 -77.59
CA ALA A 12 11.85 14.37 -76.56
C ALA A 12 11.41 13.64 -75.26
N GLU A 13 12.35 13.17 -74.45
CA GLU A 13 12.20 13.06 -72.98
C GLU A 13 13.59 12.93 -72.33
N GLY A 14 13.94 13.88 -71.46
CA GLY A 14 15.27 13.96 -70.85
C GLY A 14 15.26 13.49 -69.41
N THR A 15 16.05 12.48 -69.09
CA THR A 15 16.41 12.10 -67.72
C THR A 15 17.67 12.85 -67.31
N ASP A 16 17.66 13.57 -66.19
CA ASP A 16 18.88 14.11 -65.59
C ASP A 16 18.86 14.04 -64.05
N TYR A 17 20.06 13.83 -63.51
CA TYR A 17 20.34 13.43 -62.13
C TYR A 17 21.02 14.58 -61.37
N VAL A 18 20.52 14.94 -60.17
CA VAL A 18 21.03 16.06 -59.37
C VAL A 18 21.18 15.63 -57.88
N PRO A 19 22.26 16.01 -57.16
CA PRO A 19 22.70 15.27 -55.97
C PRO A 19 22.21 15.83 -54.62
N ASN A 20 22.43 15.02 -53.57
CA ASN A 20 22.09 15.24 -52.16
C ASN A 20 22.21 16.68 -51.64
N SER A 21 21.06 17.29 -51.33
CA SER A 21 20.95 18.47 -50.47
C SER A 21 20.69 18.06 -49.02
N ILE A 22 21.35 18.75 -48.09
CA ILE A 22 21.13 18.60 -46.64
C ILE A 22 19.70 19.08 -46.32
N PRO A 23 18.86 18.28 -45.63
CA PRO A 23 17.51 18.73 -45.30
C PRO A 23 17.55 19.82 -44.22
N TYR A 24 16.89 20.93 -44.55
CA TYR A 24 16.54 22.01 -43.63
C TYR A 24 15.71 21.46 -42.47
N VAL A 25 16.17 21.66 -41.22
CA VAL A 25 15.42 21.28 -40.01
C VAL A 25 14.44 22.40 -39.67
N PRO A 26 13.12 22.16 -39.65
CA PRO A 26 12.17 23.11 -39.10
C PRO A 26 12.21 23.06 -37.57
N GLU A 27 12.44 24.22 -36.93
CA GLU A 27 12.07 24.38 -35.53
C GLU A 27 10.54 24.34 -35.40
N GLN A 28 9.97 23.20 -34.96
CA GLN A 28 8.56 23.15 -34.60
C GLN A 28 8.32 22.46 -33.24
N ARG A 29 8.32 23.33 -32.23
CA ARG A 29 7.74 23.23 -30.89
C ARG A 29 6.72 22.08 -30.63
N SER A 30 7.12 21.14 -29.78
CA SER A 30 6.54 20.96 -28.43
C SER A 30 5.02 21.18 -28.19
N GLU A 31 4.11 20.51 -28.93
CA GLU A 31 2.66 20.52 -28.59
C GLU A 31 1.96 19.15 -28.53
N LEU A 32 2.61 18.01 -28.87
CA LEU A 32 1.87 16.76 -29.14
C LEU A 32 1.80 15.70 -28.03
N CYS A 33 2.52 15.81 -26.90
CA CYS A 33 2.52 14.76 -25.85
C CYS A 33 1.44 14.91 -24.76
N VAL A 34 0.58 15.93 -24.85
CA VAL A 34 -0.26 16.37 -23.71
C VAL A 34 -1.66 15.73 -23.72
N SER A 35 -2.19 15.36 -24.89
CA SER A 35 -3.61 14.98 -25.04
C SER A 35 -4.00 13.64 -24.40
N GLU A 36 -3.14 12.62 -24.50
CA GLU A 36 -3.45 11.29 -23.95
C GLU A 36 -3.41 11.32 -22.41
N ALA A 37 -2.44 12.05 -21.84
CA ALA A 37 -2.34 12.28 -20.40
C ALA A 37 -3.59 13.00 -19.85
N HIS A 38 -4.00 14.12 -20.45
CA HIS A 38 -5.23 14.84 -20.07
C HIS A 38 -6.47 13.96 -20.15
N SER A 39 -6.55 13.08 -21.16
CA SER A 39 -7.65 12.14 -21.34
C SER A 39 -7.72 11.10 -20.22
N GLN A 40 -6.57 10.54 -19.82
CA GLN A 40 -6.50 9.60 -18.69
C GLN A 40 -6.75 10.26 -17.33
N GLN A 41 -6.26 11.50 -17.12
CA GLN A 41 -6.51 12.28 -15.90
C GLN A 41 -8.01 12.55 -15.72
N LEU A 42 -8.70 12.99 -16.78
CA LEU A 42 -10.16 13.19 -16.79
C LEU A 42 -10.92 11.90 -16.47
N LEU A 43 -10.54 10.78 -17.09
CA LEU A 43 -11.13 9.46 -16.81
C LEU A 43 -10.93 9.02 -15.35
N GLY A 44 -9.74 9.23 -14.78
CA GLY A 44 -9.44 8.92 -13.38
C GLY A 44 -10.29 9.75 -12.40
N MET A 45 -10.40 11.05 -12.65
CA MET A 45 -11.23 11.97 -11.86
C MET A 45 -12.71 11.57 -11.89
N LEU A 46 -13.27 11.31 -13.08
CA LEU A 46 -14.67 10.91 -13.24
C LEU A 46 -14.98 9.54 -12.61
N ARG A 47 -14.05 8.58 -12.65
CA ARG A 47 -14.17 7.30 -11.94
C ARG A 47 -14.20 7.49 -10.42
N SER A 48 -13.27 8.29 -9.89
CA SER A 48 -13.21 8.63 -8.45
C SER A 48 -14.53 9.24 -7.94
N PHE A 49 -15.16 10.13 -8.71
CA PHE A 49 -16.47 10.69 -8.31
C PHE A 49 -17.59 9.65 -8.30
N ARG A 50 -17.62 8.77 -9.32
CA ARG A 50 -18.62 7.68 -9.41
C ARG A 50 -18.48 6.70 -8.25
N GLU A 51 -17.25 6.33 -7.90
CA GLU A 51 -16.94 5.45 -6.76
C GLU A 51 -17.35 6.06 -5.41
N ARG A 52 -17.30 7.40 -5.31
CA ARG A 52 -17.71 8.15 -4.12
C ARG A 52 -19.21 8.50 -4.07
N GLY A 53 -19.98 8.11 -5.09
CA GLY A 53 -21.43 8.38 -5.15
C GLY A 53 -21.81 9.86 -5.23
N LEU A 54 -20.90 10.73 -5.71
CA LEU A 54 -21.18 12.16 -5.87
C LEU A 54 -22.21 12.37 -6.98
N LEU A 55 -23.33 13.04 -6.66
CA LEU A 55 -24.33 13.42 -7.65
C LEU A 55 -23.83 14.62 -8.48
N PHE A 56 -23.96 14.51 -9.79
CA PHE A 56 -23.44 15.48 -10.74
C PHE A 56 -24.51 16.47 -11.19
N ASP A 57 -24.20 17.77 -11.15
CA ASP A 57 -24.93 18.80 -11.89
C ASP A 57 -23.93 19.56 -12.77
N PHE A 58 -23.68 19.04 -13.97
CA PHE A 58 -22.75 19.65 -14.92
C PHE A 58 -23.50 20.51 -15.95
N THR A 59 -23.17 21.79 -16.02
CA THR A 59 -23.61 22.66 -17.12
C THR A 59 -22.72 22.42 -18.36
N ILE A 60 -22.91 21.28 -19.04
CA ILE A 60 -22.17 20.95 -20.27
C ILE A 60 -22.88 21.58 -21.47
N THR A 61 -22.20 22.49 -22.18
CA THR A 61 -22.77 23.22 -23.33
C THR A 61 -22.55 22.55 -24.69
N SER A 62 -21.73 21.49 -24.78
CA SER A 62 -21.55 20.68 -26.00
C SER A 62 -22.47 19.45 -25.98
N PRO A 63 -23.29 19.24 -27.03
CA PRO A 63 -24.10 18.02 -27.18
C PRO A 63 -23.26 16.73 -27.23
N GLU A 64 -22.08 16.77 -27.83
CA GLU A 64 -21.15 15.64 -27.92
C GLU A 64 -20.61 15.27 -26.54
N ALA A 65 -20.20 16.27 -25.74
CA ALA A 65 -19.72 16.05 -24.38
C ALA A 65 -20.84 15.54 -23.44
N VAL A 66 -22.08 16.06 -23.57
CA VAL A 66 -23.25 15.51 -22.85
C VAL A 66 -23.46 14.04 -23.19
N ARG A 67 -23.40 13.67 -24.47
CA ARG A 67 -23.56 12.27 -24.90
C ARG A 67 -22.47 11.37 -24.33
N CYS A 68 -21.19 11.75 -24.47
CA CYS A 68 -20.08 10.97 -23.91
C CYS A 68 -20.18 10.81 -22.39
N PHE A 69 -20.66 11.84 -21.68
CA PHE A 69 -20.89 11.77 -20.23
C PHE A 69 -22.06 10.86 -19.84
N LEU A 70 -23.16 10.87 -20.59
CA LEU A 70 -24.28 9.94 -20.40
C LEU A 70 -23.85 8.48 -20.69
N ASP A 71 -23.11 8.27 -21.80
CA ASP A 71 -22.56 6.96 -22.14
C ASP A 71 -21.65 6.43 -21.00
N PHE A 72 -20.83 7.30 -20.37
CA PHE A 72 -20.04 6.97 -19.17
C PHE A 72 -20.91 6.60 -17.96
N CYS A 73 -21.98 7.35 -17.69
CA CYS A 73 -22.86 7.10 -16.55
C CYS A 73 -23.57 5.74 -16.64
N TYR A 74 -23.95 5.31 -17.86
CA TYR A 74 -24.68 4.05 -18.07
C TYR A 74 -23.80 2.84 -18.36
N SER A 75 -22.69 3.01 -19.09
CA SER A 75 -21.80 1.89 -19.48
C SER A 75 -20.55 1.77 -18.61
N GLY A 76 -20.12 2.86 -17.98
CA GLY A 76 -18.83 2.97 -17.31
C GLY A 76 -17.63 3.19 -18.23
N GLU A 77 -17.85 3.27 -19.55
CA GLU A 77 -16.84 3.56 -20.56
C GLU A 77 -17.07 4.95 -21.17
N MET A 78 -15.99 5.69 -21.45
CA MET A 78 -16.06 7.02 -22.06
C MET A 78 -14.98 7.15 -23.12
N VAL A 79 -15.39 7.49 -24.35
CA VAL A 79 -14.45 7.79 -25.44
C VAL A 79 -14.05 9.25 -25.36
N VAL A 80 -12.83 9.51 -24.90
CA VAL A 80 -12.25 10.85 -24.90
C VAL A 80 -11.63 11.14 -26.26
N THR A 81 -11.94 12.31 -26.82
CA THR A 81 -11.40 12.81 -28.10
C THR A 81 -10.80 14.19 -27.88
N HIS A 82 -9.96 14.64 -28.83
CA HIS A 82 -9.42 16.01 -28.81
C HIS A 82 -10.50 17.11 -28.76
N GLU A 83 -11.72 16.81 -29.23
CA GLU A 83 -12.83 17.76 -29.28
C GLU A 83 -13.60 17.84 -27.95
N ASN A 84 -13.78 16.72 -27.24
CA ASN A 84 -14.56 16.68 -25.99
C ASN A 84 -13.70 16.89 -24.72
N VAL A 85 -12.40 16.59 -24.75
CA VAL A 85 -11.53 16.57 -23.56
C VAL A 85 -11.49 17.92 -22.83
N SER A 86 -11.40 19.04 -23.56
CA SER A 86 -11.29 20.38 -23.00
C SER A 86 -12.58 20.84 -22.32
N VAL A 87 -13.74 20.55 -22.93
CA VAL A 87 -15.07 20.90 -22.40
C VAL A 87 -15.37 20.08 -21.15
N LEU A 88 -15.10 18.78 -21.19
CA LEU A 88 -15.31 17.87 -20.05
C LEU A 88 -14.38 18.21 -18.87
N PHE A 89 -13.09 18.46 -19.13
CA PHE A 89 -12.13 18.82 -18.07
C PHE A 89 -12.48 20.16 -17.40
N ARG A 90 -12.95 21.14 -18.18
CA ARG A 90 -13.46 22.39 -17.65
C ARG A 90 -14.71 22.17 -16.79
N ALA A 91 -15.71 21.46 -17.29
CA ALA A 91 -16.94 21.18 -16.54
C ALA A 91 -16.66 20.44 -15.21
N CYS A 92 -15.70 19.51 -15.21
CA CYS A 92 -15.24 18.83 -14.00
C CYS A 92 -14.53 19.77 -13.02
N SER A 93 -13.68 20.68 -13.51
CA SER A 93 -13.00 21.67 -12.67
C SER A 93 -14.00 22.67 -12.07
N ASP A 94 -14.93 23.17 -12.87
CA ASP A 94 -15.97 24.13 -12.45
C ASP A 94 -16.90 23.49 -11.38
N PHE A 95 -17.27 22.21 -11.54
CA PHE A 95 -17.99 21.45 -10.50
C PHE A 95 -17.17 21.28 -9.23
N LEU A 96 -15.90 20.88 -9.32
CA LEU A 96 -15.03 20.71 -8.16
C LEU A 96 -14.87 22.01 -7.35
N ILE A 97 -14.71 23.14 -8.04
CA ILE A 97 -14.69 24.47 -7.42
C ILE A 97 -16.01 24.72 -6.66
N GLY A 98 -17.15 24.36 -7.26
CA GLY A 98 -18.47 24.43 -6.60
C GLY A 98 -18.65 23.50 -5.39
N THR A 99 -17.79 22.51 -5.21
CA THR A 99 -17.80 21.60 -4.04
C THR A 99 -16.76 21.94 -2.97
N LEU A 100 -16.02 23.05 -3.08
CA LEU A 100 -14.98 23.42 -2.12
C LEU A 100 -15.53 23.64 -0.71
N GLU A 101 -15.07 22.81 0.23
CA GLU A 101 -15.38 22.87 1.65
C GLU A 101 -14.11 22.70 2.50
N LEU A 102 -14.15 23.13 3.77
CA LEU A 102 -13.08 22.87 4.75
C LEU A 102 -12.69 21.38 4.82
N SER A 103 -13.67 20.48 4.69
CA SER A 103 -13.52 19.02 4.73
C SER A 103 -12.76 18.40 3.55
N ASN A 104 -12.64 19.12 2.43
CA ASN A 104 -12.12 18.56 1.17
C ASN A 104 -11.08 19.44 0.47
N CYS A 105 -10.89 20.70 0.87
CA CYS A 105 -10.04 21.67 0.21
C CYS A 105 -8.59 21.20 -0.01
N LEU A 106 -7.95 20.56 0.98
CA LEU A 106 -6.58 20.02 0.86
C LEU A 106 -6.51 18.84 -0.13
N MET A 107 -7.55 18.01 -0.19
CA MET A 107 -7.65 16.93 -1.18
C MET A 107 -7.89 17.50 -2.59
N LEU A 108 -8.75 18.51 -2.73
CA LEU A 108 -9.00 19.16 -4.01
C LEU A 108 -7.76 19.93 -4.52
N LEU A 109 -6.94 20.51 -3.63
CA LEU A 109 -5.61 21.03 -3.97
C LEU A 109 -4.71 19.94 -4.56
N ALA A 110 -4.52 18.82 -3.85
CA ALA A 110 -3.67 17.73 -4.32
C ALA A 110 -4.15 17.13 -5.67
N LEU A 111 -5.47 17.06 -5.88
CA LEU A 111 -6.05 16.65 -7.17
C LEU A 111 -5.82 17.72 -8.25
N ALA A 112 -5.91 19.01 -7.92
CA ALA A 112 -5.65 20.09 -8.87
C ALA A 112 -4.20 20.14 -9.34
N GLU A 113 -3.25 19.93 -8.43
CA GLU A 113 -1.82 19.77 -8.75
C GLU A 113 -1.58 18.52 -9.60
N GLY A 114 -2.08 17.35 -9.18
CA GLY A 114 -1.89 16.08 -9.88
C GLY A 114 -2.54 16.00 -11.26
N TYR A 115 -3.62 16.75 -11.50
CA TYR A 115 -4.29 16.85 -12.79
C TYR A 115 -3.92 18.12 -13.58
N GLY A 116 -3.10 19.02 -13.05
CA GLY A 116 -2.68 20.26 -13.72
C GLY A 116 -3.81 21.28 -13.95
N SER A 117 -4.91 21.23 -13.19
CA SER A 117 -6.03 22.17 -13.34
C SER A 117 -5.72 23.51 -12.66
N ALA A 118 -5.16 24.45 -13.43
CA ALA A 118 -4.74 25.75 -12.92
C ALA A 118 -5.89 26.57 -12.28
N SER A 119 -7.12 26.48 -12.81
CA SER A 119 -8.28 27.21 -12.26
C SER A 119 -8.73 26.63 -10.92
N LEU A 120 -8.81 25.30 -10.80
CA LEU A 120 -9.12 24.62 -9.54
C LEU A 120 -8.01 24.86 -8.51
N LEU A 121 -6.74 24.80 -8.93
CA LEU A 121 -5.59 25.03 -8.06
C LEU A 121 -5.58 26.45 -7.48
N GLN A 122 -5.88 27.46 -8.31
CA GLN A 122 -6.01 28.83 -7.84
C GLN A 122 -7.14 28.98 -6.83
N GLN A 123 -8.36 28.54 -7.19
CA GLN A 123 -9.55 28.68 -6.33
C GLN A 123 -9.39 27.93 -4.99
N ALA A 124 -8.81 26.73 -5.01
CA ALA A 124 -8.59 25.95 -3.79
C ALA A 124 -7.48 26.56 -2.91
N ASN A 125 -6.44 27.18 -3.50
CA ASN A 125 -5.44 27.94 -2.72
C ASN A 125 -6.05 29.20 -2.09
N GLU A 126 -6.82 29.98 -2.85
CA GLU A 126 -7.53 31.16 -2.34
C GLU A 126 -8.49 30.77 -1.20
N PHE A 127 -9.21 29.65 -1.34
CA PHE A 127 -10.08 29.11 -0.30
C PHE A 127 -9.29 28.73 0.98
N VAL A 128 -8.15 28.04 0.85
CA VAL A 128 -7.33 27.64 2.00
C VAL A 128 -6.72 28.85 2.72
N VAL A 129 -6.28 29.88 2.00
CA VAL A 129 -5.80 31.15 2.59
C VAL A 129 -6.92 31.87 3.37
N GLN A 130 -8.13 31.94 2.79
CA GLN A 130 -9.29 32.61 3.39
C GLN A 130 -9.88 31.86 4.60
N ASN A 131 -9.65 30.54 4.69
CA ASN A 131 -10.16 29.69 5.78
C ASN A 131 -9.02 29.11 6.65
N PHE A 132 -7.81 29.69 6.58
CA PHE A 132 -6.61 29.15 7.23
C PHE A 132 -6.77 28.96 8.73
N HIS A 133 -7.40 29.92 9.43
CA HIS A 133 -7.69 29.79 10.86
C HIS A 133 -8.46 28.50 11.19
N ASP A 134 -9.61 28.31 10.55
CA ASP A 134 -10.53 27.20 10.85
C ASP A 134 -9.93 25.88 10.38
N LEU A 135 -9.24 25.87 9.24
CA LEU A 135 -8.44 24.74 8.79
C LEU A 135 -7.36 24.39 9.82
N SER A 136 -6.64 25.38 10.37
CA SER A 136 -5.58 25.13 11.35
C SER A 136 -6.03 24.54 12.69
N MET A 137 -7.35 24.48 12.92
CA MET A 137 -7.98 23.79 14.05
C MET A 137 -8.40 22.35 13.73
N THR A 138 -8.49 21.96 12.44
CA THR A 138 -8.79 20.57 12.05
C THR A 138 -7.59 19.65 12.34
N PRO A 139 -7.77 18.31 12.33
CA PRO A 139 -6.64 17.41 12.18
C PRO A 139 -5.91 17.64 10.86
N ASP A 140 -6.64 17.61 9.73
CA ASP A 140 -6.16 17.53 8.34
C ASP A 140 -5.09 18.57 7.96
N PHE A 141 -5.08 19.74 8.61
CA PHE A 141 -4.03 20.76 8.49
C PHE A 141 -2.60 20.20 8.61
N LEU A 142 -2.35 19.19 9.44
CA LEU A 142 -1.00 18.59 9.57
C LEU A 142 -0.55 17.82 8.32
N ASP A 143 -1.46 17.43 7.43
CA ASP A 143 -1.16 16.78 6.14
C ASP A 143 -0.98 17.81 5.01
N MET A 144 -1.17 19.10 5.28
CA MET A 144 -1.02 20.16 4.28
C MET A 144 0.43 20.20 3.74
N PRO A 145 0.65 20.22 2.41
CA PRO A 145 2.00 20.30 1.84
C PRO A 145 2.74 21.57 2.26
N LEU A 146 4.07 21.48 2.41
CA LEU A 146 4.92 22.62 2.81
C LEU A 146 4.72 23.84 1.90
N GLY A 147 4.65 23.64 0.57
CA GLY A 147 4.45 24.74 -0.38
C GLY A 147 3.11 25.46 -0.21
N VAL A 148 2.06 24.75 0.23
CA VAL A 148 0.76 25.37 0.54
C VAL A 148 0.83 26.14 1.85
N LEU A 149 1.54 25.62 2.87
CA LEU A 149 1.80 26.36 4.11
C LEU A 149 2.59 27.66 3.84
N GLU A 150 3.65 27.59 3.02
CA GLU A 150 4.45 28.74 2.62
C GLU A 150 3.62 29.76 1.83
N LEU A 151 2.75 29.31 0.92
CA LEU A 151 1.81 30.16 0.18
C LEU A 151 0.84 30.88 1.13
N CYS A 152 0.34 30.19 2.16
CA CYS A 152 -0.54 30.80 3.17
C CYS A 152 0.20 31.86 3.99
N LEU A 153 1.35 31.51 4.55
CA LEU A 153 2.13 32.40 5.42
C LEU A 153 2.74 33.60 4.66
N GLY A 154 2.95 33.47 3.35
CA GLY A 154 3.38 34.55 2.46
C GLY A 154 2.25 35.40 1.88
N SER A 155 0.98 35.14 2.23
CA SER A 155 -0.17 35.87 1.69
C SER A 155 -0.61 37.03 2.58
N ASP A 156 -0.67 38.24 2.03
CA ASP A 156 -1.27 39.42 2.69
C ASP A 156 -2.77 39.24 3.00
N SER A 157 -3.42 38.26 2.38
CA SER A 157 -4.84 37.93 2.56
C SER A 157 -5.09 36.82 3.58
N LEU A 158 -4.08 36.41 4.36
CA LEU A 158 -4.17 35.31 5.32
C LEU A 158 -5.23 35.56 6.40
N SER A 159 -6.23 34.69 6.47
CA SER A 159 -7.33 34.79 7.44
C SER A 159 -6.95 34.19 8.79
N VAL A 160 -6.48 35.04 9.71
CA VAL A 160 -6.16 34.69 11.11
C VAL A 160 -6.58 35.78 12.09
N PRO A 161 -6.98 35.44 13.35
CA PRO A 161 -7.31 36.43 14.38
C PRO A 161 -6.11 37.24 14.87
N SER A 162 -4.90 36.66 14.81
CA SER A 162 -3.64 37.33 15.14
C SER A 162 -2.44 36.58 14.56
N GLU A 163 -1.30 37.27 14.44
CA GLU A 163 -0.01 36.69 14.06
C GLU A 163 0.44 35.59 15.04
N GLU A 164 0.08 35.70 16.33
CA GLU A 164 0.35 34.65 17.33
C GLU A 164 -0.35 33.33 16.95
N VAL A 165 -1.57 33.39 16.40
CA VAL A 165 -2.28 32.19 15.93
C VAL A 165 -1.59 31.61 14.70
N ALA A 166 -1.18 32.44 13.74
CA ALA A 166 -0.40 31.98 12.58
C ALA A 166 0.89 31.27 13.01
N VAL A 167 1.69 31.89 13.87
CA VAL A 167 2.93 31.30 14.43
C VAL A 167 2.64 30.01 15.20
N ARG A 168 1.59 29.96 16.03
CA ARG A 168 1.21 28.75 16.78
C ARG A 168 0.78 27.61 15.86
N SER A 169 0.04 27.91 14.78
CA SER A 169 -0.35 26.93 13.76
C SER A 169 0.86 26.44 12.96
N SER A 170 1.78 27.33 12.57
CA SER A 170 3.06 26.95 11.96
C SER A 170 3.89 26.06 12.88
N LEU A 171 3.97 26.37 14.19
CA LEU A 171 4.66 25.54 15.17
C LEU A 171 3.98 24.18 15.34
N ARG A 172 2.64 24.12 15.38
CA ARG A 172 1.87 22.86 15.40
C ARG A 172 2.20 21.99 14.18
N TRP A 173 2.23 22.58 12.99
CA TRP A 173 2.58 21.89 11.73
C TRP A 173 4.06 21.45 11.71
N THR A 174 5.00 22.33 12.05
CA THR A 174 6.44 21.97 12.04
C THR A 174 6.83 20.99 13.12
N ASN A 175 6.12 20.99 14.25
CA ASN A 175 6.31 19.99 15.28
C ASN A 175 5.70 18.65 14.87
N ALA A 176 4.69 18.60 14.01
CA ALA A 176 4.07 17.37 13.51
C ALA A 176 4.94 16.61 12.47
N ARG A 177 6.28 16.70 12.56
CA ARG A 177 7.22 16.03 11.65
C ARG A 177 7.35 14.52 11.97
N PRO A 178 7.95 13.71 11.08
CA PRO A 178 8.26 12.30 11.37
C PRO A 178 9.09 12.06 12.64
N ALA A 179 9.82 13.07 13.12
CA ALA A 179 10.57 13.02 14.39
C ALA A 179 9.69 13.07 15.66
N THR A 180 8.38 13.29 15.53
CA THR A 180 7.41 13.28 16.64
C THR A 180 6.33 12.23 16.43
N THR A 181 6.65 11.14 15.73
CA THR A 181 5.75 10.00 15.67
C THR A 181 5.85 9.16 16.93
N GLN A 182 4.72 8.66 17.40
CA GLN A 182 4.64 7.62 18.41
C GLN A 182 4.40 6.29 17.71
N SER A 183 5.28 5.32 17.94
CA SER A 183 5.22 4.01 17.28
C SER A 183 4.74 2.93 18.25
N TYR A 184 3.89 2.05 17.73
CA TYR A 184 3.22 1.00 18.48
C TYR A 184 3.32 -0.33 17.75
N ILE A 185 3.41 -1.42 18.50
CA ILE A 185 3.04 -2.75 17.99
C ILE A 185 1.55 -2.92 18.25
N TYR A 186 0.75 -3.02 17.19
CA TYR A 186 -0.67 -3.35 17.25
C TYR A 186 -0.84 -4.87 17.14
N ILE A 187 -1.66 -5.44 18.02
CA ILE A 187 -2.07 -6.85 18.02
C ILE A 187 -3.58 -6.92 17.83
N HIS A 188 -4.03 -7.81 16.94
CA HIS A 188 -5.43 -8.17 16.77
C HIS A 188 -5.61 -9.67 16.59
N LYS A 189 -6.62 -10.24 17.25
CA LYS A 189 -7.07 -11.62 17.04
C LYS A 189 -8.58 -11.70 17.19
N THR A 190 -9.25 -12.39 16.27
CA THR A 190 -10.62 -12.88 16.42
C THR A 190 -10.60 -14.37 16.69
N GLU A 191 -11.24 -14.80 17.79
CA GLU A 191 -11.32 -16.20 18.18
C GLU A 191 -12.19 -17.04 17.22
N GLU A 192 -12.09 -18.37 17.31
CA GLU A 192 -12.75 -19.33 16.39
C GLU A 192 -14.27 -19.10 16.25
N ASN A 193 -14.93 -18.58 17.30
CA ASN A 193 -16.37 -18.28 17.28
C ASN A 193 -16.75 -17.03 16.46
N GLY A 194 -15.79 -16.17 16.09
CA GLY A 194 -16.04 -14.92 15.37
C GLY A 194 -16.68 -13.79 16.21
N GLU A 195 -16.91 -14.00 17.51
CA GLU A 195 -17.57 -13.05 18.41
C GLU A 195 -16.63 -12.44 19.46
N ILE A 196 -15.58 -13.17 19.84
CA ILE A 196 -14.59 -12.70 20.82
C ILE A 196 -13.39 -12.15 20.07
N HIS A 197 -13.04 -10.91 20.38
CA HIS A 197 -11.94 -10.20 19.74
C HIS A 197 -10.98 -9.66 20.80
N HIS A 198 -9.70 -9.71 20.50
CA HIS A 198 -8.63 -9.20 21.32
C HIS A 198 -7.87 -8.13 20.54
N SER A 199 -7.64 -6.98 21.14
CA SER A 199 -6.96 -5.85 20.49
C SER A 199 -6.13 -5.08 21.50
N PHE A 200 -4.84 -5.03 21.27
CA PHE A 200 -3.87 -4.40 22.16
C PHE A 200 -2.92 -3.53 21.36
N CYS A 201 -2.36 -2.50 21.99
CA CYS A 201 -1.16 -1.84 21.48
C CYS A 201 -0.06 -1.81 22.55
N TYR A 202 1.18 -1.99 22.11
CA TYR A 202 2.38 -1.84 22.93
C TYR A 202 3.13 -0.60 22.48
N CYS A 203 3.33 0.35 23.40
CA CYS A 203 4.03 1.60 23.15
C CYS A 203 5.55 1.39 23.20
N LEU A 204 6.24 1.60 22.07
CA LEU A 204 7.67 1.30 21.94
C LEU A 204 8.59 2.22 22.77
N ASP A 205 8.14 3.44 23.10
CA ASP A 205 8.92 4.39 23.91
C ASP A 205 8.75 4.19 25.41
N THR A 206 7.56 3.76 25.86
CA THR A 206 7.23 3.67 27.29
C THR A 206 7.29 2.24 27.84
N ASP A 207 7.43 1.22 26.99
CA ASP A 207 7.37 -0.21 27.38
C ASP A 207 6.09 -0.49 28.17
N GLN A 208 4.94 -0.15 27.59
CA GLN A 208 3.63 -0.33 28.22
C GLN A 208 2.61 -0.87 27.22
N TRP A 209 1.85 -1.85 27.67
CA TRP A 209 0.68 -2.37 26.97
C TRP A 209 -0.57 -1.58 27.29
N ARG A 210 -1.49 -1.49 26.32
CA ARG A 210 -2.83 -0.92 26.45
C ARG A 210 -3.83 -1.81 25.73
N GLU A 211 -4.92 -2.16 26.40
CA GLU A 211 -6.07 -2.78 25.75
C GLU A 211 -6.91 -1.72 25.02
N LEU A 212 -7.31 -2.05 23.79
CA LEU A 212 -8.07 -1.15 22.93
C LEU A 212 -9.58 -1.44 23.05
N PRO A 213 -10.46 -0.42 22.97
CA PRO A 213 -11.89 -0.61 23.20
C PRO A 213 -12.52 -1.65 22.26
N GLN A 214 -13.04 -2.73 22.83
CA GLN A 214 -13.73 -3.79 22.09
C GLN A 214 -15.16 -3.36 21.72
N GLY A 215 -15.33 -2.49 20.71
CA GLY A 215 -16.54 -2.35 19.88
C GLY A 215 -17.89 -1.95 20.52
N GLN A 216 -18.02 -1.89 21.85
CA GLN A 216 -19.31 -1.69 22.55
C GLN A 216 -19.71 -0.21 22.63
N GLY A 217 -20.01 0.40 21.48
CA GLY A 217 -20.53 1.76 21.39
C GLY A 217 -20.96 2.16 19.98
N ALA A 218 -22.01 2.98 19.88
CA ALA A 218 -22.48 3.50 18.59
C ALA A 218 -21.39 4.38 17.94
N GLY A 219 -20.83 3.91 16.82
CA GLY A 219 -19.77 4.59 16.07
C GLY A 219 -18.48 3.77 15.91
N PHE A 220 -18.26 2.72 16.72
CA PHE A 220 -17.14 1.81 16.51
C PHE A 220 -17.43 0.81 15.40
N SER A 221 -16.56 0.75 14.40
CA SER A 221 -16.57 -0.31 13.39
C SER A 221 -15.41 -1.24 13.65
N MET A 222 -15.72 -2.53 13.85
CA MET A 222 -14.68 -3.54 14.12
C MET A 222 -13.82 -3.76 12.88
N THR A 223 -12.51 -3.89 13.10
CA THR A 223 -11.60 -4.35 12.06
C THR A 223 -12.01 -5.77 11.67
N PRO A 224 -12.34 -6.04 10.39
CA PRO A 224 -12.66 -7.39 9.96
C PRO A 224 -11.39 -8.22 9.97
N ASP A 225 -11.49 -9.43 10.49
CA ASP A 225 -10.41 -10.41 10.54
C ASP A 225 -11.03 -11.72 10.03
N PRO A 226 -11.05 -11.96 8.71
CA PRO A 226 -11.47 -13.24 8.15
C PRO A 226 -10.32 -14.26 8.13
N PRO A 227 -10.61 -15.57 8.24
CA PRO A 227 -9.61 -16.64 8.29
C PRO A 227 -8.64 -16.59 7.10
N GLY A 228 -7.34 -16.60 7.41
CA GLY A 228 -6.26 -16.51 6.42
C GLY A 228 -6.14 -15.15 5.71
N SER A 229 -6.66 -14.06 6.29
CA SER A 229 -6.39 -12.70 5.82
C SER A 229 -4.96 -12.25 6.14
N SER A 230 -4.55 -11.08 5.63
CA SER A 230 -3.28 -10.44 5.99
C SER A 230 -3.49 -8.99 6.40
N LEU A 231 -2.97 -8.64 7.59
CA LEU A 231 -2.92 -7.29 8.13
C LEU A 231 -1.60 -6.61 7.75
N THR A 232 -1.66 -5.35 7.32
CA THR A 232 -0.49 -4.49 7.11
C THR A 232 -0.82 -3.04 7.48
N SER A 233 0.18 -2.16 7.60
CA SER A 233 -0.02 -0.75 7.96
C SER A 233 0.53 0.19 6.89
N TYR A 234 -0.16 1.29 6.63
CA TYR A 234 0.37 2.37 5.82
C TYR A 234 -0.07 3.72 6.37
N ALA A 235 0.90 4.61 6.59
CA ALA A 235 0.72 5.84 7.37
C ALA A 235 0.02 5.55 8.71
N GLU A 236 -0.97 6.37 9.09
CA GLU A 236 -1.75 6.25 10.33
C GLU A 236 -2.92 5.24 10.23
N LYS A 237 -2.86 4.27 9.30
CA LYS A 237 -3.97 3.36 8.97
C LYS A 237 -3.55 1.90 8.88
N LEU A 238 -4.49 1.00 9.18
CA LEU A 238 -4.35 -0.45 9.07
C LEU A 238 -5.19 -0.97 7.90
N PHE A 239 -4.65 -1.94 7.17
CA PHE A 239 -5.26 -2.54 6.00
C PHE A 239 -5.35 -4.05 6.20
N VAL A 240 -6.57 -4.59 6.15
CA VAL A 240 -6.81 -6.03 6.08
C VAL A 240 -7.12 -6.39 4.64
N THR A 241 -6.46 -7.44 4.15
CA THR A 241 -6.55 -7.87 2.75
C THR A 241 -6.98 -9.33 2.68
N GLY A 242 -7.93 -9.63 1.79
CA GLY A 242 -8.38 -10.99 1.46
C GLY A 242 -8.84 -11.81 2.67
N GLY A 243 -8.46 -13.09 2.70
CA GLY A 243 -8.95 -14.10 3.62
C GLY A 243 -10.06 -14.95 2.99
N CYS A 244 -10.75 -15.74 3.80
CA CYS A 244 -11.88 -16.58 3.38
C CYS A 244 -13.21 -16.15 3.97
N ARG A 245 -14.29 -16.40 3.22
CA ARG A 245 -15.67 -16.25 3.65
C ARG A 245 -16.23 -17.58 4.15
N GLY A 246 -17.31 -17.51 4.93
CA GLY A 246 -18.02 -18.69 5.42
C GLY A 246 -17.28 -19.40 6.56
N ASN A 247 -17.28 -20.73 6.52
CA ASN A 247 -16.94 -21.60 7.66
C ASN A 247 -15.49 -22.13 7.64
N CYS A 248 -14.56 -21.41 7.00
CA CYS A 248 -13.14 -21.78 7.09
C CYS A 248 -12.64 -21.59 8.53
N CYS A 249 -11.87 -22.55 9.04
CA CYS A 249 -11.27 -22.47 10.38
C CYS A 249 -10.37 -21.23 10.51
N ARG A 250 -10.37 -20.59 11.67
CA ARG A 250 -9.45 -19.47 11.96
C ARG A 250 -8.07 -19.98 12.36
N THR A 251 -8.01 -21.16 13.00
CA THR A 251 -6.76 -21.88 13.26
C THR A 251 -5.95 -22.08 11.98
N VAL A 252 -4.74 -21.52 11.91
CA VAL A 252 -3.91 -21.44 10.68
C VAL A 252 -3.61 -22.83 10.15
N ARG A 253 -3.25 -23.77 11.03
CA ARG A 253 -2.94 -25.16 10.64
C ARG A 253 -4.13 -25.90 10.03
N LEU A 254 -5.34 -25.68 10.56
CA LEU A 254 -6.56 -26.28 10.04
C LEU A 254 -6.94 -25.62 8.70
N HIS A 255 -6.95 -24.29 8.67
CA HIS A 255 -7.22 -23.49 7.47
C HIS A 255 -6.35 -23.90 6.27
N VAL A 256 -5.04 -24.04 6.45
CA VAL A 256 -4.10 -24.48 5.41
C VAL A 256 -4.46 -25.87 4.84
N ALA A 257 -4.93 -26.76 5.72
CA ALA A 257 -5.29 -28.14 5.41
C ALA A 257 -6.70 -28.31 4.82
N GLU A 258 -7.55 -27.27 4.86
CA GLU A 258 -8.89 -27.36 4.27
C GLU A 258 -8.84 -27.63 2.76
N PRO A 259 -9.72 -28.50 2.24
CA PRO A 259 -9.73 -28.88 0.83
C PRO A 259 -10.29 -27.76 -0.09
N PHE A 260 -11.08 -26.85 0.47
CA PHE A 260 -11.81 -25.80 -0.23
C PHE A 260 -11.70 -24.48 0.52
N HIS A 261 -11.51 -23.38 -0.22
CA HIS A 261 -11.40 -22.03 0.31
C HIS A 261 -12.31 -21.10 -0.51
N ASP A 262 -13.27 -20.44 0.14
CA ASP A 262 -14.04 -19.33 -0.47
C ASP A 262 -13.24 -18.02 -0.28
N ALA A 263 -12.12 -17.92 -0.99
CA ALA A 263 -11.21 -16.78 -0.87
C ALA A 263 -11.89 -15.48 -1.32
N THR A 264 -11.54 -14.35 -0.71
CA THR A 264 -12.07 -13.04 -1.08
C THR A 264 -11.01 -12.08 -1.59
N ALA A 265 -11.42 -11.11 -2.41
CA ALA A 265 -10.55 -10.08 -2.96
C ALA A 265 -10.68 -8.73 -2.22
N GLU A 266 -11.59 -8.66 -1.24
CA GLU A 266 -11.87 -7.46 -0.47
C GLU A 266 -10.63 -6.92 0.26
N VAL A 267 -10.58 -5.59 0.37
CA VAL A 267 -9.63 -4.87 1.20
C VAL A 267 -10.42 -3.95 2.12
N TRP A 268 -10.03 -3.92 3.39
CA TRP A 268 -10.66 -3.12 4.43
C TRP A 268 -9.63 -2.20 5.07
N CYS A 269 -9.95 -0.90 5.14
CA CYS A 269 -9.12 0.13 5.72
C CYS A 269 -9.69 0.54 7.09
N TYR A 270 -8.98 0.20 8.16
CA TYR A 270 -9.29 0.67 9.51
C TYR A 270 -8.46 1.92 9.83
N CYS A 271 -9.13 2.95 10.33
CA CYS A 271 -8.53 4.20 10.78
C CYS A 271 -8.63 4.30 12.32
N PRO A 272 -7.54 4.05 13.06
CA PRO A 272 -7.54 4.09 14.52
C PRO A 272 -7.90 5.45 15.12
N ILE A 273 -7.70 6.54 14.38
CA ILE A 273 -8.00 7.92 14.82
C ILE A 273 -9.52 8.18 14.85
N THR A 274 -10.25 7.70 13.84
CA THR A 274 -11.70 7.89 13.71
C THR A 274 -12.50 6.68 14.18
N HIS A 275 -11.83 5.57 14.53
CA HIS A 275 -12.41 4.26 14.84
C HIS A 275 -13.35 3.69 13.76
N THR A 276 -13.19 4.14 12.52
CA THR A 276 -13.96 3.70 11.35
C THR A 276 -13.21 2.63 10.58
N CYS A 277 -13.93 1.61 10.13
CA CYS A 277 -13.48 0.68 9.11
C CYS A 277 -14.30 0.91 7.84
N THR A 278 -13.63 1.09 6.71
CA THR A 278 -14.26 1.36 5.41
C THR A 278 -13.71 0.40 4.36
N PRO A 279 -14.52 -0.08 3.41
CA PRO A 279 -14.01 -0.83 2.27
C PRO A 279 -13.02 0.04 1.47
N ALA A 280 -11.95 -0.59 1.00
CA ALA A 280 -10.93 -0.01 0.13
C ALA A 280 -10.98 -0.72 -1.24
N PRO A 281 -10.27 -0.20 -2.27
CA PRO A 281 -10.23 -0.85 -3.58
C PRO A 281 -9.80 -2.32 -3.49
N ASP A 282 -10.59 -3.17 -4.14
CA ASP A 282 -10.43 -4.62 -4.19
C ASP A 282 -9.11 -5.05 -4.86
N MET A 283 -8.54 -6.19 -4.43
CA MET A 283 -7.29 -6.73 -4.97
C MET A 283 -7.38 -7.20 -6.44
N GLY A 284 -8.59 -7.23 -7.02
CA GLY A 284 -8.90 -7.70 -8.37
C GLY A 284 -8.87 -9.22 -8.54
N LYS A 285 -8.22 -9.95 -7.63
CA LYS A 285 -8.19 -11.41 -7.55
C LYS A 285 -8.34 -11.88 -6.10
N PRO A 286 -9.25 -12.83 -5.81
CA PRO A 286 -9.44 -13.34 -4.45
C PRO A 286 -8.23 -14.09 -3.92
N ARG A 287 -7.87 -13.87 -2.66
CA ARG A 287 -6.70 -14.49 -2.02
C ARG A 287 -6.94 -14.78 -0.53
N THR A 288 -6.48 -15.94 -0.08
CA THR A 288 -6.30 -16.29 1.34
C THR A 288 -4.89 -16.86 1.54
N MET A 289 -4.32 -16.78 2.75
CA MET A 289 -2.94 -17.20 3.05
C MET A 289 -1.87 -16.49 2.20
N HIS A 290 -2.16 -15.26 1.77
CA HIS A 290 -1.18 -14.36 1.14
C HIS A 290 -0.43 -13.55 2.21
N THR A 291 0.61 -12.86 1.79
CA THR A 291 1.24 -11.79 2.58
C THR A 291 0.93 -10.43 1.97
N ALA A 292 0.73 -9.43 2.83
CA ALA A 292 0.55 -8.04 2.43
C ALA A 292 1.66 -7.18 3.07
N VAL A 293 2.34 -6.39 2.25
CA VAL A 293 3.40 -5.46 2.70
C VAL A 293 3.25 -4.11 2.03
N THR A 294 3.85 -3.09 2.63
CA THR A 294 3.75 -1.70 2.14
C THR A 294 5.14 -1.13 1.90
N THR A 295 5.38 -0.57 0.73
CA THR A 295 6.64 0.12 0.39
C THR A 295 6.40 1.16 -0.71
N LEU A 296 7.21 2.22 -0.75
CA LEU A 296 7.12 3.32 -1.74
C LEU A 296 5.70 3.90 -1.94
N GLY A 297 4.91 3.98 -0.85
CA GLY A 297 3.54 4.49 -0.89
C GLY A 297 2.49 3.54 -1.47
N ARG A 298 2.85 2.26 -1.68
CA ARG A 298 1.98 1.23 -2.29
C ARG A 298 1.84 0.02 -1.36
N LEU A 299 0.68 -0.62 -1.43
CA LEU A 299 0.41 -1.91 -0.78
C LEU A 299 0.57 -3.02 -1.83
N TYR A 300 1.40 -4.00 -1.52
CA TYR A 300 1.68 -5.18 -2.35
C TYR A 300 1.08 -6.41 -1.69
N VAL A 301 0.24 -7.15 -2.43
CA VAL A 301 -0.30 -8.45 -1.99
C VAL A 301 0.27 -9.57 -2.84
N LEU A 302 0.82 -10.58 -2.16
CA LEU A 302 1.73 -11.54 -2.76
C LEU A 302 1.33 -12.97 -2.35
N GLY A 303 1.27 -13.87 -3.32
CA GLY A 303 0.95 -15.29 -3.09
C GLY A 303 -0.50 -15.55 -2.72
N GLY A 304 -0.72 -16.51 -1.82
CA GLY A 304 -2.03 -16.98 -1.39
C GLY A 304 -2.79 -17.85 -2.40
N ARG A 305 -3.87 -18.45 -1.92
CA ARG A 305 -4.78 -19.35 -2.66
C ARG A 305 -6.04 -18.62 -3.09
N THR A 306 -6.58 -18.98 -4.26
CA THR A 306 -7.82 -18.38 -4.80
C THR A 306 -9.04 -19.30 -4.73
N GLY A 307 -8.86 -20.61 -4.50
CA GLY A 307 -9.93 -21.61 -4.41
C GLY A 307 -9.43 -23.04 -4.65
N GLY A 308 -10.34 -24.02 -4.60
CA GLY A 308 -10.08 -25.43 -4.94
C GLY A 308 -11.30 -26.06 -5.64
N GLU A 309 -11.09 -26.93 -6.63
CA GLU A 309 -12.18 -27.54 -7.40
C GLU A 309 -12.99 -28.56 -6.59
N ARG A 310 -14.29 -28.72 -6.95
CA ARG A 310 -15.24 -29.58 -6.24
C ARG A 310 -15.27 -31.06 -6.68
N ASP A 311 -14.79 -31.38 -7.88
CA ASP A 311 -14.79 -32.77 -8.40
C ASP A 311 -13.68 -32.95 -9.45
N GLY A 312 -12.48 -33.34 -9.00
CA GLY A 312 -11.36 -33.63 -9.88
C GLY A 312 -10.15 -34.18 -9.12
N ALA A 313 -9.55 -35.25 -9.64
CA ALA A 313 -8.19 -35.61 -9.24
C ALA A 313 -7.24 -34.54 -9.84
N PRO A 314 -6.42 -33.86 -9.02
CA PRO A 314 -5.77 -32.63 -9.44
C PRO A 314 -4.79 -32.90 -10.59
N SER A 315 -4.84 -32.06 -11.63
CA SER A 315 -4.00 -32.26 -12.82
C SER A 315 -2.52 -32.02 -12.48
N LEU A 316 -1.57 -32.65 -13.18
CA LEU A 316 -0.13 -32.53 -12.85
C LEU A 316 0.38 -31.07 -12.87
N MET A 317 -0.27 -30.22 -13.67
CA MET A 317 0.02 -28.78 -13.77
C MET A 317 -0.61 -27.98 -12.62
N GLU A 318 -1.80 -28.38 -12.19
CA GLU A 318 -2.49 -27.88 -11.02
C GLU A 318 -1.80 -28.32 -9.72
N VAL A 319 -1.27 -29.55 -9.61
CA VAL A 319 -0.44 -29.99 -8.46
C VAL A 319 0.83 -29.14 -8.37
N ARG A 320 1.47 -28.82 -9.49
CA ARG A 320 2.61 -27.88 -9.53
C ARG A 320 2.22 -26.46 -9.12
N MET A 321 1.08 -25.95 -9.60
CA MET A 321 0.56 -24.66 -9.11
C MET A 321 0.20 -24.73 -7.62
N ARG A 322 -0.42 -25.82 -7.14
CA ARG A 322 -0.85 -26.02 -5.76
C ARG A 322 0.36 -26.06 -4.83
N MET A 323 1.47 -26.73 -5.21
CA MET A 323 2.78 -26.61 -4.53
C MET A 323 3.29 -25.16 -4.51
N MET A 324 3.21 -24.44 -5.62
CA MET A 324 3.54 -23.00 -5.72
C MET A 324 2.50 -22.06 -5.08
N ILE A 325 1.46 -22.62 -4.45
CA ILE A 325 0.34 -21.93 -3.79
C ILE A 325 0.22 -22.39 -2.32
N ILE A 326 1.07 -23.32 -1.86
CA ILE A 326 1.39 -23.54 -0.43
C ILE A 326 2.67 -22.78 -0.04
N MET A 327 2.84 -21.56 -0.55
CA MET A 327 3.93 -20.69 -0.18
C MET A 327 3.53 -19.81 0.99
N MET A 328 4.19 -19.97 2.14
CA MET A 328 4.25 -18.88 3.10
C MET A 328 5.33 -17.92 2.60
N MET A 329 4.90 -16.95 1.81
CA MET A 329 5.76 -15.86 1.37
C MET A 329 6.08 -15.00 2.59
N ILE A 330 7.35 -14.91 2.96
CA ILE A 330 7.78 -13.96 3.99
C ILE A 330 8.50 -12.81 3.31
N VAL A 331 7.85 -11.65 3.36
CA VAL A 331 8.24 -10.47 2.61
C VAL A 331 8.60 -9.38 3.59
N VAL A 332 9.78 -8.81 3.38
CA VAL A 332 10.47 -7.99 4.37
C VAL A 332 10.98 -6.72 3.69
N MET A 333 10.70 -5.58 4.34
CA MET A 333 10.94 -4.26 3.76
C MET A 333 12.33 -3.73 4.14
N MET A 334 13.13 -3.36 3.14
CA MET A 334 14.39 -2.68 3.38
C MET A 334 14.47 -1.38 2.57
N MET A 335 14.19 -0.25 3.21
CA MET A 335 14.08 1.10 2.63
C MET A 335 13.18 1.21 1.39
N MET A 336 13.70 0.81 0.23
CA MET A 336 13.09 0.88 -1.10
C MET A 336 13.05 -0.48 -1.83
N MET A 337 13.53 -1.54 -1.18
CA MET A 337 13.60 -2.90 -1.72
C MET A 337 12.67 -3.84 -0.96
N MET A 338 12.03 -4.74 -1.70
CA MET A 338 11.16 -5.77 -1.16
C MET A 338 11.83 -7.12 -1.33
N MET A 339 12.33 -7.69 -0.24
CA MET A 339 12.91 -9.03 -0.28
C MET A 339 11.82 -10.05 0.03
N MET A 340 11.65 -11.05 -0.84
CA MET A 340 10.70 -12.14 -0.69
C MET A 340 11.47 -13.44 -0.48
N MET A 341 11.35 -14.01 0.72
CA MET A 341 11.63 -15.41 0.91
C MET A 341 10.39 -16.21 0.51
N MET A 342 10.54 -17.11 -0.47
CA MET A 342 9.63 -18.25 -0.55
C MET A 342 10.05 -19.26 0.52
N ILE A 343 9.14 -19.66 1.41
CA ILE A 343 9.22 -21.01 2.00
C ILE A 343 7.98 -21.77 1.55
N ILE A 344 8.18 -23.00 1.10
CA ILE A 344 7.08 -23.89 0.74
C ILE A 344 6.70 -24.75 1.94
N LEU A 345 5.42 -24.72 2.27
CA LEU A 345 4.76 -25.54 3.27
C LEU A 345 4.57 -26.94 2.65
N GLU A 346 5.56 -27.80 2.80
CA GLU A 346 5.52 -29.15 2.24
C GLU A 346 4.68 -30.08 3.15
N ILE A 347 3.38 -30.23 2.84
CA ILE A 347 2.50 -31.25 3.45
C ILE A 347 2.70 -32.59 2.72
N SER A 348 3.97 -32.98 2.52
CA SER A 348 4.40 -34.11 1.70
C SER A 348 5.65 -34.72 2.32
N ASP A 349 5.65 -36.03 2.54
CA ASP A 349 6.80 -36.77 3.08
C ASP A 349 7.98 -36.88 2.08
N SER A 350 7.96 -36.14 0.96
CA SER A 350 8.97 -36.21 -0.11
C SER A 350 9.55 -34.84 -0.49
N PHE A 351 10.82 -34.67 -0.10
CA PHE A 351 11.74 -33.56 -0.36
C PHE A 351 11.88 -33.13 -1.82
N ASN A 352 11.96 -31.81 -2.07
CA ASN A 352 12.35 -31.23 -3.34
C ASN A 352 13.34 -30.04 -3.18
N PRO A 353 14.63 -30.17 -3.58
CA PRO A 353 15.66 -29.15 -3.41
C PRO A 353 15.55 -27.96 -4.38
N SER A 354 14.57 -27.96 -5.29
CA SER A 354 14.38 -26.89 -6.27
C SER A 354 13.61 -25.69 -5.70
N LEU A 355 13.29 -25.70 -4.40
CA LEU A 355 12.26 -24.86 -3.78
C LEU A 355 12.80 -23.81 -2.79
N ASP A 356 14.04 -23.96 -2.30
CA ASP A 356 14.76 -22.92 -1.58
C ASP A 356 15.22 -21.83 -2.56
N CYS A 357 14.30 -20.92 -2.90
CA CYS A 357 14.57 -19.80 -3.79
C CYS A 357 14.22 -18.45 -3.16
N PHE A 358 15.25 -17.64 -2.97
CA PHE A 358 15.09 -16.25 -2.60
C PHE A 358 14.80 -15.42 -3.83
N LEU A 359 13.74 -14.61 -3.75
CA LEU A 359 13.33 -13.71 -4.82
C LEU A 359 13.37 -12.28 -4.30
N ARG A 360 14.02 -11.39 -5.04
CA ARG A 360 14.01 -9.96 -4.74
C ARG A 360 13.12 -9.26 -5.76
N TYR A 361 12.17 -8.48 -5.27
CA TYR A 361 11.41 -7.54 -6.07
C TYR A 361 11.95 -6.13 -5.87
N ASP A 362 12.24 -5.48 -6.98
CA ASP A 362 12.69 -4.11 -7.01
C ASP A 362 11.50 -3.22 -7.34
N ALA A 363 10.96 -2.53 -6.33
CA ALA A 363 9.72 -1.76 -6.43
C ALA A 363 9.86 -0.47 -7.25
N VAL A 364 11.09 -0.04 -7.57
CA VAL A 364 11.38 1.13 -8.42
C VAL A 364 11.36 0.73 -9.90
N SER A 365 11.97 -0.41 -10.24
CA SER A 365 12.01 -0.93 -11.61
C SER A 365 10.84 -1.86 -11.98
N ASP A 366 10.02 -2.27 -11.00
CA ASP A 366 8.94 -3.24 -11.13
C ASP A 366 9.42 -4.59 -11.70
N GLN A 367 10.55 -5.08 -11.20
CA GLN A 367 11.18 -6.32 -11.68
C GLN A 367 11.44 -7.32 -10.56
N TRP A 368 11.28 -8.60 -10.89
CA TRP A 368 11.69 -9.74 -10.06
C TRP A 368 13.08 -10.22 -10.46
N SER A 369 13.86 -10.61 -9.46
CA SER A 369 15.20 -11.16 -9.62
C SER A 369 15.40 -12.36 -8.71
N HIS A 370 16.11 -13.38 -9.21
CA HIS A 370 16.56 -14.48 -8.36
C HIS A 370 17.75 -14.02 -7.54
N LEU A 371 17.66 -14.22 -6.23
CA LEU A 371 18.75 -13.96 -5.31
C LEU A 371 19.42 -15.30 -5.00
N VAL A 372 20.64 -15.48 -5.52
CA VAL A 372 21.46 -16.67 -5.24
C VAL A 372 22.12 -16.45 -3.89
N ALA A 373 21.50 -16.98 -2.84
CA ALA A 373 22.11 -17.11 -1.52
C ALA A 373 22.22 -18.59 -1.17
N GLU A 374 23.45 -19.06 -0.91
CA GLU A 374 23.68 -20.41 -0.41
C GLU A 374 23.26 -20.48 1.06
N PHE A 375 22.01 -20.88 1.30
CA PHE A 375 21.51 -21.14 2.65
C PHE A 375 21.36 -22.64 2.89
N GLY A 376 22.34 -23.23 3.58
CA GLY A 376 22.44 -24.68 3.79
C GLY A 376 21.58 -25.23 4.94
N GLN A 377 20.43 -24.62 5.23
CA GLN A 377 19.56 -25.01 6.33
C GLN A 377 18.08 -24.95 5.92
N PHE A 378 17.34 -25.96 6.36
CA PHE A 378 15.92 -26.13 6.03
C PHE A 378 15.04 -25.50 7.10
N PHE A 379 13.94 -24.87 6.66
CA PHE A 379 12.99 -24.18 7.51
C PHE A 379 11.60 -24.80 7.45
N HIS A 380 10.92 -24.90 8.59
CA HIS A 380 9.52 -25.28 8.61
C HIS A 380 8.64 -24.06 8.30
N ALA A 381 8.04 -24.03 7.11
CA ALA A 381 7.46 -22.81 6.52
C ALA A 381 6.44 -22.04 7.39
N THR A 382 5.62 -22.73 8.21
CA THR A 382 4.66 -22.09 9.14
C THR A 382 5.31 -21.41 10.35
N LEU A 383 6.49 -21.89 10.74
CA LEU A 383 7.16 -21.59 12.00
C LEU A 383 8.31 -20.61 11.84
N VAL A 384 8.69 -20.25 10.61
CA VAL A 384 9.56 -19.11 10.39
C VAL A 384 8.74 -17.85 10.25
N LYS A 385 9.09 -16.83 11.03
CA LYS A 385 8.68 -15.45 10.77
C LYS A 385 9.89 -14.68 10.23
N ALA A 386 9.64 -13.67 9.41
CA ALA A 386 10.71 -12.82 8.89
C ALA A 386 10.36 -11.35 9.06
N VAL A 387 11.37 -10.58 9.41
CA VAL A 387 11.27 -9.19 9.83
C VAL A 387 12.46 -8.40 9.31
N SER A 388 12.30 -7.09 9.19
CA SER A 388 13.35 -6.15 8.78
C SER A 388 13.82 -5.31 9.95
N VAL A 389 15.13 -5.24 10.14
CA VAL A 389 15.79 -4.36 11.13
C VAL A 389 17.07 -3.84 10.49
N ASN A 390 17.38 -2.54 10.63
CA ASN A 390 18.62 -1.93 10.15
C ASN A 390 19.10 -2.38 8.75
N ASN A 391 18.22 -2.40 7.75
CA ASN A 391 18.54 -2.87 6.39
C ASN A 391 19.12 -4.29 6.36
N THR A 392 18.57 -5.18 7.18
CA THR A 392 18.89 -6.60 7.23
C THR A 392 17.59 -7.39 7.31
N LEU A 393 17.48 -8.44 6.50
CA LEU A 393 16.42 -9.44 6.62
C LEU A 393 16.77 -10.35 7.79
N HIS A 394 15.88 -10.52 8.76
CA HIS A 394 16.02 -11.52 9.80
C HIS A 394 14.94 -12.58 9.69
N LEU A 395 15.35 -13.85 9.77
CA LEU A 395 14.48 -15.01 9.86
C LEU A 395 14.51 -15.54 11.29
N CYS A 396 13.35 -15.62 11.92
CA CYS A 396 13.17 -16.17 13.26
C CYS A 396 12.46 -17.51 13.12
N ASP A 397 13.20 -18.60 13.33
CA ASP A 397 12.66 -19.97 13.27
C ASP A 397 12.17 -20.41 14.65
N LEU A 398 10.85 -20.35 14.84
CA LEU A 398 10.15 -20.76 16.06
C LEU A 398 10.27 -22.27 16.35
N SER A 399 10.71 -23.08 15.38
CA SER A 399 10.89 -24.54 15.57
C SER A 399 12.26 -24.92 16.14
N THR A 400 13.30 -24.15 15.83
CA THR A 400 14.67 -24.38 16.34
C THR A 400 15.15 -23.28 17.30
N TYR A 401 14.32 -22.27 17.55
CA TYR A 401 14.58 -21.06 18.35
C TYR A 401 15.71 -20.18 17.81
N LYS A 402 16.15 -20.40 16.56
CA LYS A 402 17.33 -19.72 15.98
C LYS A 402 16.93 -18.54 15.11
N VAL A 403 17.82 -17.54 15.07
CA VAL A 403 17.68 -16.38 14.20
C VAL A 403 18.84 -16.25 13.23
N TYR A 404 18.51 -15.93 11.98
CA TYR A 404 19.45 -15.75 10.89
C TYR A 404 19.27 -14.38 10.28
N SER A 405 20.36 -13.64 10.12
CA SER A 405 20.42 -12.39 9.37
C SER A 405 20.82 -12.66 7.92
N PHE A 406 20.33 -11.80 7.04
CA PHE A 406 20.75 -11.74 5.64
C PHE A 406 20.92 -10.29 5.20
N CYS A 407 22.12 -10.02 4.68
CA CYS A 407 22.47 -8.74 4.10
C CYS A 407 22.38 -8.82 2.56
N PRO A 408 21.42 -8.14 1.90
CA PRO A 408 21.27 -8.18 0.45
C PRO A 408 22.38 -7.45 -0.31
N GLU A 409 23.23 -6.67 0.35
CA GLU A 409 24.40 -6.05 -0.28
C GLU A 409 25.53 -7.05 -0.47
N THR A 410 25.72 -7.98 0.48
CA THR A 410 26.75 -9.02 0.43
C THR A 410 26.23 -10.37 -0.06
N CYS A 411 24.91 -10.57 -0.07
CA CYS A 411 24.22 -11.84 -0.29
C CYS A 411 24.65 -12.96 0.68
N VAL A 412 25.08 -12.60 1.89
CA VAL A 412 25.53 -13.55 2.93
C VAL A 412 24.47 -13.73 4.02
N TRP A 413 24.28 -14.98 4.42
CA TRP A 413 23.55 -15.39 5.62
C TRP A 413 24.47 -15.53 6.83
N GLN A 414 24.02 -15.07 7.99
CA GLN A 414 24.73 -15.17 9.26
C GLN A 414 23.76 -15.62 10.37
N GLY A 415 24.28 -16.37 11.36
CA GLY A 415 23.51 -16.70 12.57
C GLY A 415 23.64 -15.59 13.60
N GLU A 416 22.50 -15.09 14.09
CA GLU A 416 22.42 -13.98 15.05
C GLU A 416 22.28 -14.44 16.50
N GLY A 417 21.91 -15.71 16.72
CA GLY A 417 21.73 -16.32 18.04
C GLY A 417 20.45 -17.15 18.13
N SER A 418 19.95 -17.33 19.35
CA SER A 418 18.68 -17.97 19.63
C SER A 418 17.91 -17.21 20.72
N PHE A 419 16.58 -17.23 20.63
CA PHE A 419 15.68 -16.83 21.71
C PHE A 419 15.39 -18.03 22.63
N GLU A 420 14.80 -17.79 23.81
CA GLU A 420 14.63 -18.83 24.84
C GLU A 420 13.17 -19.27 24.99
N CYS A 421 12.23 -18.33 24.84
CA CYS A 421 10.80 -18.55 25.02
C CYS A 421 10.04 -17.95 23.83
N ALA A 422 9.45 -18.82 23.01
CA ALA A 422 8.41 -18.47 22.06
C ALA A 422 7.58 -19.72 21.75
N GLY A 423 6.26 -19.59 21.71
CA GLY A 423 5.43 -20.67 21.23
C GLY A 423 5.53 -20.84 19.71
N PHE A 424 5.07 -21.99 19.22
CA PHE A 424 4.68 -22.12 17.82
C PHE A 424 3.64 -21.04 17.48
N ASN A 425 3.59 -20.64 16.21
CA ASN A 425 2.68 -19.60 15.70
C ASN A 425 2.77 -18.21 16.38
N ALA A 426 3.80 -17.93 17.19
CA ALA A 426 4.08 -16.62 17.76
C ALA A 426 4.09 -15.49 16.72
N GLY A 427 3.70 -14.29 17.13
CA GLY A 427 3.86 -13.07 16.35
C GLY A 427 5.32 -12.64 16.29
N ALA A 428 5.74 -11.99 15.20
CA ALA A 428 7.07 -11.39 15.09
C ALA A 428 7.03 -10.04 14.40
N VAL A 429 7.74 -9.05 14.95
CA VAL A 429 7.75 -7.66 14.45
C VAL A 429 9.15 -7.06 14.50
N GLY A 430 9.64 -6.55 13.37
CA GLY A 430 10.89 -5.78 13.29
C GLY A 430 10.59 -4.28 13.31
N VAL A 431 11.25 -3.53 14.18
CA VAL A 431 11.11 -2.07 14.26
C VAL A 431 12.39 -1.40 14.77
N ALA A 432 12.80 -0.32 14.10
CA ALA A 432 14.05 0.39 14.35
C ALA A 432 15.28 -0.56 14.38
N ASN A 433 15.84 -0.80 15.57
CA ASN A 433 16.98 -1.70 15.81
C ASN A 433 16.60 -2.96 16.62
N ARG A 434 15.31 -3.32 16.69
CA ARG A 434 14.79 -4.41 17.52
C ARG A 434 13.91 -5.39 16.75
N ILE A 435 13.94 -6.67 17.16
CA ILE A 435 12.96 -7.69 16.77
C ILE A 435 12.17 -8.05 18.02
N TYR A 436 10.85 -8.11 17.92
CA TYR A 436 9.96 -8.58 18.97
C TYR A 436 9.40 -9.94 18.54
N ILE A 437 9.44 -10.93 19.43
CA ILE A 437 8.71 -12.21 19.34
C ILE A 437 7.65 -12.21 20.44
N LEU A 438 6.42 -12.58 20.09
CA LEU A 438 5.22 -12.30 20.87
C LEU A 438 4.36 -13.58 21.00
N GLY A 439 4.22 -14.11 22.22
CA GLY A 439 3.30 -15.20 22.54
C GLY A 439 3.55 -16.52 21.79
N GLY A 440 2.46 -17.15 21.35
CA GLY A 440 2.42 -18.45 20.68
C GLY A 440 1.91 -19.58 21.56
N ASP A 441 1.93 -20.80 21.04
CA ASP A 441 1.56 -22.05 21.74
C ASP A 441 2.73 -23.03 21.87
N TYR A 442 3.01 -23.52 23.08
CA TYR A 442 3.91 -24.66 23.30
C TYR A 442 3.18 -25.99 23.06
N SER A 443 1.88 -26.01 23.34
CA SER A 443 0.94 -27.07 22.99
C SER A 443 -0.48 -26.47 22.85
N PRO A 444 -1.48 -27.19 22.29
CA PRO A 444 -2.83 -26.66 22.09
C PRO A 444 -3.52 -26.11 23.34
N ASP A 445 -3.14 -26.59 24.53
CA ASP A 445 -3.66 -26.17 25.84
C ASP A 445 -2.71 -25.21 26.59
N GLU A 446 -1.53 -24.90 26.02
CA GLU A 446 -0.44 -24.16 26.66
C GLU A 446 -0.02 -22.97 25.76
N ILE A 447 -0.78 -21.89 25.88
CA ILE A 447 -0.56 -20.62 25.17
C ILE A 447 0.17 -19.66 26.12
N THR A 448 1.16 -18.91 25.61
CA THR A 448 1.97 -17.96 26.38
C THR A 448 1.67 -16.49 26.04
N ASP A 449 1.88 -15.59 27.01
CA ASP A 449 1.92 -14.14 26.87
C ASP A 449 3.34 -13.55 26.86
N GLU A 450 4.37 -14.40 26.95
CA GLU A 450 5.78 -14.01 26.96
C GLU A 450 6.16 -13.15 25.73
N VAL A 451 7.07 -12.20 25.95
CA VAL A 451 7.59 -11.31 24.91
C VAL A 451 9.11 -11.25 25.02
N GLN A 452 9.80 -11.58 23.92
CA GLN A 452 11.25 -11.51 23.85
C GLN A 452 11.70 -10.53 22.76
N VAL A 453 12.73 -9.75 23.07
CA VAL A 453 13.22 -8.65 22.23
C VAL A 453 14.69 -8.86 21.90
N TYR A 454 15.01 -8.98 20.62
CA TYR A 454 16.39 -8.92 20.13
C TYR A 454 16.81 -7.47 19.96
N HIS A 455 17.97 -7.12 20.51
CA HIS A 455 18.57 -5.80 20.32
C HIS A 455 19.78 -5.93 19.40
N SER A 456 19.59 -5.70 18.10
CA SER A 456 20.63 -5.87 17.06
C SER A 456 21.91 -5.08 17.36
N GLY A 457 21.82 -3.92 18.01
CA GLY A 457 23.00 -3.11 18.39
C GLY A 457 23.90 -3.72 19.47
N ARG A 458 23.43 -4.75 20.20
CA ARG A 458 24.21 -5.49 21.21
C ARG A 458 24.25 -7.01 20.99
N GLY A 459 23.49 -7.53 20.03
CA GLY A 459 23.44 -8.96 19.70
C GLY A 459 22.84 -9.84 20.80
N GLN A 460 21.82 -9.35 21.53
CA GLN A 460 21.26 -10.05 22.69
C GLN A 460 19.74 -9.99 22.74
N TRP A 461 19.14 -11.09 23.19
CA TRP A 461 17.74 -11.21 23.57
C TRP A 461 17.52 -10.76 25.02
N GLU A 462 16.34 -10.20 25.29
CA GLU A 462 15.86 -9.79 26.61
C GLU A 462 14.36 -10.08 26.69
N GLU A 463 13.90 -10.64 27.81
CA GLU A 463 12.46 -10.76 28.11
C GLU A 463 11.94 -9.41 28.61
N VAL A 464 10.79 -8.98 28.11
CA VAL A 464 10.18 -7.68 28.43
C VAL A 464 8.76 -7.85 28.94
N THR A 465 8.06 -6.75 29.21
CA THR A 465 6.68 -6.75 29.73
C THR A 465 5.78 -7.70 28.91
N PRO A 466 5.19 -8.76 29.51
CA PRO A 466 4.37 -9.73 28.80
C PRO A 466 3.10 -9.09 28.25
N MET A 467 2.50 -9.72 27.23
CA MET A 467 1.23 -9.29 26.66
C MET A 467 0.12 -9.29 27.74
N PRO A 468 -0.94 -8.47 27.63
CA PRO A 468 -2.02 -8.44 28.63
C PRO A 468 -2.75 -9.77 28.81
N ARG A 469 -2.66 -10.68 27.82
CA ARG A 469 -3.27 -12.01 27.80
C ARG A 469 -2.46 -12.96 26.90
N PRO A 470 -2.45 -14.28 27.19
CA PRO A 470 -1.84 -15.27 26.30
C PRO A 470 -2.57 -15.32 24.97
N LEU A 471 -1.82 -15.32 23.87
CA LEU A 471 -2.36 -15.41 22.51
C LEU A 471 -1.45 -16.26 21.61
N THR A 472 -2.07 -16.96 20.67
CA THR A 472 -1.43 -17.59 19.50
C THR A 472 -2.23 -17.28 18.24
N GLU A 473 -1.63 -17.47 17.06
CA GLU A 473 -2.26 -17.32 15.74
C GLU A 473 -2.96 -15.95 15.55
N PHE A 474 -2.27 -14.86 15.89
CA PHE A 474 -2.79 -13.49 15.83
C PHE A 474 -2.04 -12.61 14.83
N HIS A 475 -2.66 -11.49 14.44
CA HIS A 475 -2.01 -10.45 13.64
C HIS A 475 -1.20 -9.50 14.53
N CYS A 476 0.05 -9.23 14.14
CA CYS A 476 0.91 -8.22 14.77
C CYS A 476 1.53 -7.30 13.71
N GLN A 477 1.44 -5.98 13.90
CA GLN A 477 1.91 -4.99 12.91
C GLN A 477 2.41 -3.72 13.60
N VAL A 478 3.50 -3.12 13.10
CA VAL A 478 3.93 -1.78 13.52
C VAL A 478 2.98 -0.74 12.96
N ILE A 479 2.52 0.21 13.76
CA ILE A 479 1.85 1.42 13.28
C ILE A 479 2.43 2.64 14.02
N SER A 480 2.50 3.77 13.32
CA SER A 480 3.01 5.02 13.86
C SER A 480 2.00 6.13 13.64
N PHE A 481 1.73 6.89 14.69
CA PHE A 481 0.88 8.09 14.64
C PHE A 481 1.70 9.33 14.86
N ASN A 482 1.25 10.46 14.34
CA ASN A 482 1.70 11.75 14.81
C ASN A 482 1.28 11.94 16.27
N ARG A 483 2.19 12.34 17.19
CA ARG A 483 1.83 12.60 18.60
C ARG A 483 0.66 13.58 18.78
N TYR A 484 0.42 14.48 17.81
CA TYR A 484 -0.72 15.42 17.85
C TYR A 484 -2.07 14.83 17.39
N ARG A 485 -2.09 13.61 16.85
CA ARG A 485 -3.29 12.87 16.42
C ARG A 485 -3.39 11.46 17.02
N ASP A 486 -2.44 11.09 17.87
CA ASP A 486 -2.28 9.75 18.41
C ASP A 486 -3.51 9.31 19.23
N PRO A 487 -4.30 8.34 18.75
CA PRO A 487 -5.48 7.85 19.47
C PRO A 487 -5.11 6.99 20.68
N TRP A 488 -3.85 6.53 20.77
CA TRP A 488 -3.32 5.65 21.80
C TRP A 488 -2.29 6.35 22.69
N GLY A 489 -2.09 7.65 22.51
CA GLY A 489 -1.31 8.49 23.40
C GLY A 489 -1.89 8.50 24.81
N GLY A 490 -1.07 8.82 25.81
CA GLY A 490 -1.59 9.33 27.07
C GLY A 490 -2.09 10.76 26.83
N ARG A 491 -3.38 11.03 27.05
CA ARG A 491 -3.83 12.42 27.18
C ARG A 491 -3.38 12.95 28.53
N ASP A 492 -2.18 13.53 28.55
CA ASP A 492 -1.81 14.47 29.61
C ASP A 492 -2.67 15.73 29.46
N THR A 493 -3.84 15.67 30.12
CA THR A 493 -4.77 16.75 30.53
C THR A 493 -5.14 17.80 29.48
#